data_AF-A0A168IUE9-F1
#
_entry.id   AF-A0A168IUE9-F1
#
_cell.length_a   1.000
_cell.length_b   1.000
_cell.length_c   1.000
_cell.angle_alpha   90.00
_cell.angle_beta   90.00
_cell.angle_gamma   90.00
#
_symmetry.space_group_name_H-M   'P 1'
#
loop_
_entity.id
_entity.type
_entity.pdbx_description
1 polymer ?
#
loop_
_entity_poly.entity_id
_entity_poly.type
_entity_poly.pdbx_seq_one_letter_code
_entity_poly.pdbx_strand_id
1 'polypeptide(L)'
;MDKDTEIREYEPTDQAPFQQFYMEMQSKKRTSRVLHALKQRSSARRTWQAGLVGILGIHFSRHSPALWLIAELLLWSAGVSVLWFKWIGQEYDAELQKTCQHMAAELARIRKSEKSNAWIMTDRQGSIVGTVALKYESGEGKIGYLTGADPQIRLLLLKNAFRFGRTINI
;
A
#
# COMPACT_ATOMS: atom_id res chain seq x y z
N MET A 1 4.73 27.56 1.69
CA MET A 1 4.43 26.46 2.62
C MET A 1 3.19 26.89 3.36
N ASP A 2 2.05 26.31 3.02
CA ASP A 2 0.75 26.81 3.48
C ASP A 2 0.64 26.66 4.99
N LYS A 3 0.16 27.71 5.66
CA LYS A 3 0.19 27.93 7.11
C LYS A 3 -0.75 27.03 7.92
N ASP A 4 -1.47 26.11 7.28
CA ASP A 4 -2.69 25.55 7.86
C ASP A 4 -2.70 24.02 7.82
N THR A 5 -1.64 23.44 8.40
CA THR A 5 -1.60 22.02 8.75
C THR A 5 -1.37 21.90 10.24
N GLU A 6 -2.22 21.15 10.93
CA GLU A 6 -2.18 20.99 12.38
C GLU A 6 -1.72 19.57 12.73
N ILE A 7 -0.86 19.46 13.74
CA ILE A 7 -0.47 18.18 14.32
C ILE A 7 -1.18 18.04 15.65
N ARG A 8 -1.98 17.00 15.79
CA ARG A 8 -2.69 16.66 17.03
C ARG A 8 -2.53 15.19 17.37
N GLU A 9 -2.86 14.84 18.61
CA GLU A 9 -2.84 13.45 19.05
C GLU A 9 -3.90 12.63 18.33
N TYR A 10 -3.59 11.36 18.10
CA TYR A 10 -4.50 10.39 17.50
C TYR A 10 -5.63 10.06 18.47
N GLU A 11 -6.87 10.18 18.01
CA GLU A 11 -8.07 9.77 18.73
C GLU A 11 -8.69 8.51 18.12
N PRO A 12 -9.51 7.73 18.87
CA PRO A 12 -10.15 6.53 18.35
C PRO A 12 -11.16 6.85 17.23
N THR A 13 -11.73 8.05 17.24
CA THR A 13 -12.58 8.61 16.19
C THR A 13 -11.83 8.77 14.86
N ASP A 14 -10.51 8.92 14.90
CA ASP A 14 -9.65 9.06 13.72
C ASP A 14 -9.38 7.72 13.02
N GLN A 15 -9.83 6.60 13.58
CA GLN A 15 -9.58 5.28 13.03
C GLN A 15 -10.12 5.13 11.59
N ALA A 16 -11.36 5.51 11.34
CA ALA A 16 -11.96 5.42 10.01
C ALA A 16 -11.32 6.41 9.01
N PRO A 17 -11.13 7.70 9.34
CA PRO A 17 -10.39 8.64 8.50
C PRO A 17 -8.96 8.19 8.19
N PHE A 18 -8.25 7.61 9.17
CA PHE A 18 -6.90 7.07 8.98
C PHE A 18 -6.89 5.93 7.98
N GLN A 19 -7.83 4.97 8.12
CA GLN A 19 -7.93 3.85 7.21
C GLN A 19 -8.18 4.33 5.77
N GLN A 20 -9.07 5.30 5.59
CA GLN A 20 -9.34 5.90 4.29
C GLN A 20 -8.10 6.57 3.70
N PHE A 21 -7.42 7.42 4.47
CA PHE A 21 -6.18 8.09 4.07
C PHE A 21 -5.10 7.07 3.66
N TYR A 22 -4.87 6.05 4.48
CA TYR A 22 -3.84 5.04 4.23
C TYR A 22 -4.13 4.23 2.96
N MET A 23 -5.39 3.82 2.78
CA MET A 23 -5.82 3.10 1.58
C MET A 23 -5.66 3.96 0.31
N GLU A 24 -6.02 5.25 0.37
CA GLU A 24 -5.88 6.17 -0.77
C GLU A 24 -4.40 6.43 -1.10
N MET A 25 -3.56 6.66 -0.10
CA MET A 25 -2.12 6.85 -0.30
C MET A 25 -1.50 5.61 -0.97
N GLN A 26 -1.93 4.42 -0.60
CA GLN A 26 -1.40 3.16 -1.11
C GLN A 26 -1.98 2.81 -2.48
N SER A 27 -3.23 3.17 -2.76
CA SER A 27 -3.89 2.93 -4.05
C SER A 27 -3.20 3.69 -5.20
N LYS A 28 -2.66 4.88 -4.95
CA LYS A 28 -1.85 5.65 -5.92
C LYS A 28 -0.63 4.87 -6.46
N LYS A 29 -0.11 3.93 -5.65
CA LYS A 29 1.02 3.06 -6.02
C LYS A 29 0.58 1.64 -6.38
N ARG A 30 -0.73 1.36 -6.49
CA ARG A 30 -1.28 0.03 -6.76
C ARG A 30 -0.85 -0.48 -8.13
N THR A 31 -1.14 0.26 -9.19
CA THR A 31 -0.88 -0.17 -10.57
C THR A 31 0.60 -0.50 -10.78
N SER A 32 1.51 0.35 -10.31
CA SER A 32 2.95 0.11 -10.41
C SER A 32 3.38 -1.15 -9.66
N ARG A 33 2.83 -1.40 -8.47
CA ARG A 33 3.15 -2.60 -7.67
C ARG A 33 2.59 -3.87 -8.28
N VAL A 34 1.35 -3.85 -8.75
CA VAL A 34 0.72 -4.99 -9.43
C VAL A 34 1.49 -5.33 -10.71
N LEU A 35 1.89 -4.33 -11.50
CA LEU A 35 2.71 -4.56 -12.70
C LEU A 35 4.09 -5.13 -12.35
N HIS A 36 4.73 -4.62 -11.32
CA HIS A 36 6.02 -5.14 -10.85
C HIS A 36 5.90 -6.58 -10.36
N ALA A 37 4.90 -6.89 -9.55
CA ALA A 37 4.61 -8.24 -9.07
C ALA A 37 4.27 -9.20 -10.21
N LEU A 38 3.48 -8.75 -11.19
CA LEU A 38 3.15 -9.52 -12.39
C LEU A 38 4.41 -9.92 -13.17
N LYS A 39 5.38 -9.00 -13.32
CA LYS A 39 6.67 -9.27 -13.99
C LYS A 39 7.52 -10.29 -13.24
N GLN A 40 7.44 -10.33 -11.91
CA GLN A 40 8.26 -11.21 -11.07
C GLN A 40 7.64 -12.60 -10.83
N ARG A 41 6.31 -12.77 -10.99
CA ARG A 41 5.61 -14.01 -10.64
C ARG A 41 5.88 -15.12 -11.66
N SER A 42 6.56 -16.17 -11.22
CA SER A 42 6.90 -17.34 -12.06
C SER A 42 5.67 -18.10 -12.57
N SER A 43 4.58 -18.13 -11.78
CA SER A 43 3.31 -18.75 -12.17
C SER A 43 2.66 -18.05 -13.36
N ALA A 44 2.64 -16.71 -13.38
CA ALA A 44 2.10 -15.94 -14.50
C ALA A 44 2.88 -16.22 -15.78
N ARG A 45 4.22 -16.30 -15.69
CA ARG A 45 5.10 -16.66 -16.80
C ARG A 45 4.82 -18.09 -17.31
N ARG A 46 4.63 -19.06 -16.41
CA ARG A 46 4.32 -20.46 -16.79
C ARG A 46 2.98 -20.58 -17.51
N THR A 47 1.94 -19.90 -17.01
CA THR A 47 0.61 -19.90 -17.67
C THR A 47 0.68 -19.25 -19.06
N TRP A 48 1.45 -18.17 -19.18
CA TRP A 48 1.74 -17.54 -20.47
C TRP A 48 2.42 -18.52 -21.46
N GLN A 49 3.51 -19.16 -21.03
CA GLN A 49 4.26 -20.10 -21.85
C GLN A 49 3.43 -21.31 -22.27
N ALA A 50 2.66 -21.89 -21.35
CA ALA A 50 1.80 -23.05 -21.64
C ALA A 50 0.75 -22.72 -22.70
N GLY A 51 0.14 -21.54 -22.63
CA GLY A 51 -0.84 -21.11 -23.63
C GLY A 51 -0.24 -20.80 -25.00
N LEU A 52 0.96 -20.20 -25.04
CA LEU A 52 1.68 -20.00 -26.31
C LEU A 52 1.98 -21.34 -27.01
N VAL A 53 2.50 -22.32 -26.25
CA VAL A 53 2.80 -23.66 -26.79
C VAL A 53 1.52 -24.37 -27.25
N GLY A 54 0.42 -24.24 -26.50
CA GLY A 54 -0.87 -24.83 -26.88
C GLY A 54 -1.45 -24.24 -28.17
N ILE A 55 -1.47 -22.90 -28.29
CA ILE A 55 -1.98 -22.22 -29.48
C ILE A 55 -1.13 -22.55 -30.71
N LEU A 56 0.20 -22.51 -30.58
CA LEU A 56 1.11 -22.90 -31.65
C LEU A 56 0.90 -24.37 -32.06
N GLY A 57 0.77 -25.29 -31.10
CA GLY A 57 0.53 -26.71 -31.37
C GLY A 57 -0.77 -26.98 -32.13
N ILE A 58 -1.85 -26.30 -31.77
CA ILE A 58 -3.15 -26.41 -32.47
C ILE A 58 -3.01 -25.89 -33.91
N HIS A 59 -2.33 -24.76 -34.09
CA HIS A 59 -2.18 -24.13 -35.40
C HIS A 59 -1.31 -24.97 -36.35
N PHE A 60 -0.18 -25.50 -35.86
CA PHE A 60 0.65 -26.44 -36.62
C PHE A 60 -0.09 -27.73 -36.97
N SER A 61 -1.00 -28.21 -36.10
CA SER A 61 -1.80 -29.40 -36.40
C SER A 61 -2.93 -29.15 -37.41
N ARG A 62 -3.43 -27.92 -37.54
CA ARG A 62 -4.62 -27.60 -38.35
C ARG A 62 -4.33 -26.78 -39.62
N HIS A 63 -3.07 -26.40 -39.89
CA HIS A 63 -2.69 -25.57 -41.05
C HIS A 63 -3.60 -24.34 -41.22
N SER A 64 -3.93 -23.67 -40.11
CA SER A 64 -4.87 -22.56 -40.11
C SER A 64 -4.21 -21.27 -40.66
N PRO A 65 -5.01 -20.24 -41.04
CA PRO A 65 -4.45 -18.98 -41.53
C PRO A 65 -3.63 -18.25 -40.45
N ALA A 66 -2.56 -17.56 -40.84
CA ALA A 66 -1.69 -16.83 -39.91
C ALA A 66 -2.42 -15.70 -39.15
N LEU A 67 -3.44 -15.08 -39.75
CA LEU A 67 -4.24 -14.04 -39.09
C LEU A 67 -5.01 -14.58 -37.86
N TRP A 68 -5.49 -15.81 -37.94
CA TRP A 68 -6.17 -16.47 -36.81
C TRP A 68 -5.22 -16.73 -35.65
N LEU A 69 -3.98 -17.15 -35.94
CA LEU A 69 -2.94 -17.32 -34.94
C LEU A 69 -2.68 -16.02 -34.19
N ILE A 70 -2.50 -14.90 -34.91
CA ILE A 70 -2.22 -13.61 -34.30
C ILE A 70 -3.39 -13.16 -33.42
N ALA A 71 -4.63 -13.32 -33.89
CA ALA A 71 -5.82 -12.97 -33.12
C ALA A 71 -5.95 -13.82 -31.85
N GLU A 72 -5.75 -15.13 -31.94
CA GLU A 72 -5.79 -16.04 -30.78
C GLU A 72 -4.68 -15.74 -29.77
N LEU A 73 -3.46 -15.48 -30.24
CA LEU A 73 -2.34 -15.10 -29.38
C LEU A 73 -2.58 -13.77 -28.67
N LEU A 74 -3.13 -12.78 -29.36
CA LEU A 74 -3.48 -11.49 -28.75
C LEU A 74 -4.60 -11.64 -27.72
N LEU A 75 -5.67 -12.38 -28.06
CA LEU A 75 -6.79 -12.61 -27.16
C LEU A 75 -6.36 -13.39 -25.92
N TRP A 76 -5.54 -14.42 -26.09
CA TRP A 76 -4.98 -15.20 -25.00
C TRP A 76 -4.07 -14.35 -24.11
N SER A 77 -3.11 -13.64 -24.72
CA SER A 77 -2.17 -12.78 -23.99
C SER A 77 -2.89 -11.70 -23.21
N ALA A 78 -3.91 -11.05 -23.81
CA ALA A 78 -4.73 -10.06 -23.15
C ALA A 78 -5.55 -10.67 -22.01
N GLY A 79 -6.25 -11.78 -22.25
CA GLY A 79 -7.10 -12.45 -21.25
C GLY A 79 -6.30 -12.90 -20.03
N VAL A 80 -5.17 -13.58 -20.24
CA VAL A 80 -4.29 -14.03 -19.16
C VAL A 80 -3.71 -12.82 -18.40
N SER A 81 -3.26 -11.78 -19.10
CA SER A 81 -2.72 -10.58 -18.45
C SER A 81 -3.77 -9.88 -17.58
N VAL A 82 -5.00 -9.71 -18.08
CA VAL A 82 -6.10 -9.11 -17.31
C VAL A 82 -6.47 -9.96 -16.10
N LEU A 83 -6.53 -11.29 -16.25
CA LEU A 83 -6.84 -12.22 -15.17
C LEU A 83 -5.80 -12.14 -14.05
N TRP A 84 -4.51 -12.20 -14.40
CA TRP A 84 -3.44 -12.10 -13.42
C TRP A 84 -3.37 -10.71 -12.78
N PHE A 85 -3.55 -9.65 -13.56
CA PHE A 85 -3.60 -8.28 -13.04
C PHE A 85 -4.71 -8.11 -12.00
N LYS A 86 -5.92 -8.60 -12.30
CA LYS A 86 -7.04 -8.59 -11.35
C LYS A 86 -6.76 -9.43 -10.12
N TRP A 87 -6.27 -10.66 -10.29
CA TRP A 87 -6.04 -11.58 -9.18
C TRP A 87 -4.96 -11.05 -8.21
N ILE A 88 -3.81 -10.64 -8.75
CA ILE A 88 -2.74 -9.99 -7.97
C ILE A 88 -3.28 -8.72 -7.32
N GLY A 89 -4.06 -7.92 -8.06
CA GLY A 89 -4.69 -6.71 -7.54
C GLY A 89 -5.60 -6.96 -6.33
N GLN A 90 -6.37 -8.04 -6.33
CA GLN A 90 -7.24 -8.42 -5.21
C GLN A 90 -6.45 -8.94 -4.01
N GLU A 91 -5.43 -9.77 -4.26
CA GLU A 91 -4.53 -10.28 -3.22
C GLU A 91 -3.86 -9.13 -2.46
N TYR A 92 -3.36 -8.12 -3.20
CA TYR A 92 -2.80 -6.90 -2.61
C TYR A 92 -3.83 -6.08 -1.85
N ASP A 93 -5.03 -5.89 -2.38
CA ASP A 93 -6.07 -5.10 -1.68
C ASP A 93 -6.45 -5.76 -0.34
N ALA A 94 -6.54 -7.10 -0.31
CA ALA A 94 -6.82 -7.86 0.92
C ALA A 94 -5.68 -7.76 1.94
N GLU A 95 -4.43 -7.90 1.50
CA GLU A 95 -3.26 -7.75 2.38
C GLU A 95 -3.11 -6.32 2.90
N LEU A 96 -3.39 -5.33 2.04
CA LEU A 96 -3.38 -3.93 2.40
C LEU A 96 -4.45 -3.61 3.44
N GLN A 97 -5.67 -4.15 3.29
CA GLN A 97 -6.75 -3.99 4.27
C GLN A 97 -6.37 -4.61 5.61
N LYS A 98 -5.80 -5.82 5.63
CA LYS A 98 -5.31 -6.48 6.85
C LYS A 98 -4.22 -5.66 7.53
N THR A 99 -3.27 -5.14 6.75
CA THR A 99 -2.19 -4.29 7.25
C THR A 99 -2.74 -2.99 7.83
N CYS A 100 -3.69 -2.36 7.14
CA CYS A 100 -4.35 -1.13 7.58
C CYS A 100 -5.10 -1.33 8.91
N GLN A 101 -5.85 -2.42 9.05
CA GLN A 101 -6.52 -2.79 10.30
C GLN A 101 -5.51 -3.01 11.44
N HIS A 102 -4.41 -3.72 11.17
CA HIS A 102 -3.36 -3.94 12.16
C HIS A 102 -2.71 -2.62 12.61
N MET A 103 -2.39 -1.73 11.67
CA MET A 103 -1.83 -0.40 11.97
C MET A 103 -2.78 0.43 12.82
N ALA A 104 -4.07 0.46 12.47
CA ALA A 104 -5.07 1.20 13.23
C ALA A 104 -5.23 0.68 14.66
N ALA A 105 -5.22 -0.64 14.84
CA ALA A 105 -5.26 -1.27 16.16
C ALA A 105 -4.00 -0.95 17.00
N GLU A 106 -2.82 -0.95 16.37
CA GLU A 106 -1.58 -0.56 17.05
C GLU A 106 -1.57 0.92 17.44
N LEU A 107 -2.03 1.83 16.59
CA LEU A 107 -2.16 3.26 16.93
C LEU A 107 -3.06 3.45 18.16
N ALA A 108 -4.21 2.77 18.19
CA ALA A 108 -5.12 2.79 19.33
C ALA A 108 -4.51 2.20 20.62
N ARG A 109 -3.62 1.21 20.49
CA ARG A 109 -2.89 0.62 21.63
C ARG A 109 -1.78 1.55 22.15
N ILE A 110 -0.99 2.12 21.25
CA ILE A 110 0.15 3.00 21.56
C ILE A 110 -0.30 4.21 22.36
N ARG A 111 -1.46 4.80 22.02
CA ARG A 111 -2.07 5.92 22.75
C ARG A 111 -2.26 5.63 24.25
N LYS A 112 -2.48 4.38 24.64
CA LYS A 112 -2.75 4.00 26.05
C LYS A 112 -1.48 3.87 26.91
N SER A 113 -0.29 4.14 26.38
CA SER A 113 0.98 3.99 27.09
C SER A 113 1.54 5.35 27.50
N GLU A 114 1.95 5.51 28.76
CA GLU A 114 2.46 6.80 29.29
C GLU A 114 3.69 7.36 28.55
N LYS A 115 4.50 6.48 27.93
CA LYS A 115 5.74 6.86 27.24
C LYS A 115 5.66 6.72 25.71
N SER A 116 4.50 6.36 25.20
CA SER A 116 4.29 6.17 23.76
C SER A 116 3.12 7.04 23.33
N ASN A 117 3.19 7.60 22.13
CA ASN A 117 2.10 8.42 21.64
C ASN A 117 2.01 8.32 20.11
N ALA A 118 0.83 8.62 19.59
CA ALA A 118 0.53 8.63 18.18
C ALA A 118 -0.03 10.00 17.82
N TRP A 119 0.45 10.56 16.72
CA TRP A 119 -0.01 11.84 16.19
C TRP A 119 -0.49 11.69 14.77
N ILE A 120 -1.43 12.55 14.42
CA ILE A 120 -1.89 12.74 13.06
C ILE A 120 -1.66 14.19 12.65
N MET A 121 -1.45 14.37 11.36
CA MET A 121 -1.39 15.67 10.73
C MET A 121 -2.63 15.82 9.86
N THR A 122 -3.38 16.90 10.06
CA THR A 122 -4.57 17.22 9.27
C THR A 122 -4.33 18.44 8.40
N ASP A 123 -4.98 18.49 7.25
CA ASP A 123 -5.04 19.67 6.41
C ASP A 123 -6.12 20.67 6.87
N ARG A 124 -6.26 21.77 6.13
CA ARG A 124 -7.30 22.80 6.30
C ARG A 124 -8.72 22.26 6.35
N GLN A 125 -8.97 21.14 5.69
CA GLN A 125 -10.30 20.54 5.56
C GLN A 125 -10.56 19.52 6.68
N GLY A 126 -9.61 19.35 7.62
CA GLY A 126 -9.67 18.35 8.68
C GLY A 126 -9.36 16.93 8.18
N SER A 127 -8.90 16.77 6.94
CA SER A 127 -8.54 15.47 6.39
C SER A 127 -7.15 15.07 6.86
N ILE A 128 -6.98 13.80 7.23
CA ILE A 128 -5.67 13.27 7.63
C ILE A 128 -4.76 13.23 6.41
N VAL A 129 -3.58 13.84 6.53
CA VAL A 129 -2.55 13.87 5.50
C VAL A 129 -1.27 13.12 5.90
N GLY A 130 -1.18 12.69 7.16
CA GLY A 130 -0.12 11.82 7.64
C GLY A 130 -0.30 11.38 9.08
N THR A 131 0.42 10.33 9.48
CA THR A 131 0.43 9.81 10.84
C THR A 131 1.82 9.39 11.27
N VAL A 132 2.10 9.45 12.57
CA VAL A 132 3.32 8.88 13.17
C VAL A 132 2.99 8.28 14.51
N ALA A 133 3.60 7.13 14.80
CA ALA A 133 3.58 6.53 16.12
C ALA A 133 4.99 6.52 16.70
N LEU A 134 5.14 6.95 17.94
CA LEU A 134 6.34 6.72 18.73
C LEU A 134 6.00 5.66 19.78
N LYS A 135 6.66 4.50 19.71
CA LYS A 135 6.53 3.43 20.69
C LYS A 135 7.77 3.40 21.57
N TYR A 136 7.60 3.49 22.88
CA TYR A 136 8.69 3.24 23.82
C TYR A 136 8.84 1.73 24.07
N GLU A 137 10.04 1.21 23.88
CA GLU A 137 10.35 -0.20 24.09
C GLU A 137 11.80 -0.36 24.55
N SER A 138 12.00 -1.07 25.66
CA SER A 138 13.35 -1.42 26.17
C SER A 138 14.29 -0.24 26.43
N GLY A 139 13.78 0.90 26.89
CA GLY A 139 14.61 2.07 27.18
C GLY A 139 14.78 3.04 26.01
N GLU A 140 14.26 2.69 24.83
CA GLU A 140 14.42 3.50 23.62
C GLU A 140 13.06 3.84 22.97
N GLY A 141 13.02 4.98 22.28
CA GLY A 141 11.89 5.41 21.48
C GLY A 141 12.02 4.93 20.05
N LYS A 142 11.13 4.04 19.62
CA LYS A 142 11.07 3.55 18.23
C LYS A 142 9.98 4.29 17.47
N ILE A 143 10.37 4.89 16.35
CA ILE A 143 9.39 5.40 15.38
C ILE A 143 8.72 4.20 14.73
N GLY A 144 7.45 4.02 15.01
CA GLY A 144 6.58 3.05 14.38
C GLY A 144 6.03 3.57 13.05
N TYR A 145 4.74 3.34 12.82
CA TYR A 145 4.04 3.64 11.57
C TYR A 145 4.11 5.12 11.18
N LEU A 146 5.11 5.50 10.39
CA LEU A 146 5.26 6.82 9.78
C LEU A 146 4.65 6.81 8.37
N THR A 147 3.56 7.54 8.21
CA THR A 147 2.85 7.71 6.94
C THR A 147 2.63 9.18 6.64
N GLY A 148 2.59 9.54 5.36
CA GLY A 148 2.35 10.92 4.94
C GLY A 148 2.24 11.03 3.44
N ALA A 149 1.36 11.93 2.98
CA ALA A 149 1.08 12.14 1.56
C ALA A 149 2.34 12.57 0.79
N ASP A 150 3.26 13.28 1.44
CA ASP A 150 4.54 13.72 0.87
C ASP A 150 5.71 13.59 1.88
N PRO A 151 6.97 13.80 1.44
CA PRO A 151 8.14 13.74 2.32
C PRO A 151 8.19 14.85 3.40
N GLN A 152 7.63 16.03 3.15
CA GLN A 152 7.65 17.15 4.09
C GLN A 152 6.73 16.90 5.28
N ILE A 153 5.53 16.36 5.03
CA ILE A 153 4.59 15.91 6.08
C ILE A 153 5.27 14.89 7.00
N ARG A 154 5.92 13.89 6.41
CA ARG A 154 6.65 12.86 7.16
C ARG A 154 7.76 13.46 8.02
N LEU A 155 8.50 14.44 7.49
CA LEU A 155 9.55 15.12 8.23
C LEU A 155 9.00 15.93 9.41
N LEU A 156 7.86 16.62 9.23
CA LEU A 156 7.23 17.41 10.30
C LEU A 156 6.71 16.52 11.42
N LEU A 157 6.03 15.42 11.07
CA LEU A 157 5.58 14.41 12.02
C LEU A 157 6.75 13.79 12.78
N LEU A 158 7.84 13.45 12.09
CA LEU A 158 9.04 12.90 12.70
C LEU A 158 9.70 13.90 13.67
N LYS A 159 9.80 15.18 13.30
CA LYS A 159 10.31 16.24 14.18
C LYS A 159 9.47 16.38 15.44
N ASN A 160 8.14 16.25 15.32
CA ASN A 160 7.25 16.27 16.49
C ASN A 160 7.49 15.08 17.41
N ALA A 161 7.59 13.86 16.85
CA ALA A 161 7.87 12.65 17.63
C ALA A 161 9.22 12.74 18.38
N PHE A 162 10.27 13.24 17.73
CA PHE A 162 11.56 13.45 18.40
C PHE A 162 11.51 14.52 19.49
N ARG A 163 10.76 15.60 19.29
CA ARG A 163 10.57 16.62 20.32
C ARG A 163 9.91 16.03 21.55
N PHE A 164 8.86 15.23 21.35
CA PHE A 164 8.20 14.54 22.46
C PHE A 164 9.13 13.58 23.18
N GLY A 165 9.87 12.73 22.47
CA GLY A 165 10.85 11.80 23.05
C GLY A 165 11.85 12.51 23.98
N ARG A 166 12.39 13.65 23.53
CA ARG A 166 13.27 14.50 24.35
C ARG A 166 12.59 15.01 25.63
N THR A 167 11.33 15.44 25.55
CA THR A 167 10.57 15.93 26.71
C THR A 167 10.37 14.85 27.77
N ILE A 168 10.18 13.60 27.36
CA ILE A 168 9.99 12.47 28.27
C ILE A 168 11.27 11.65 28.54
N ASN A 169 12.41 12.22 28.13
CA ASN A 169 13.76 11.70 28.35
C ASN A 169 13.97 10.28 27.81
N ILE A 170 13.56 10.09 26.55
CA ILE A 170 13.74 8.89 25.72
C ILE A 170 14.63 9.22 24.53
#